data_AF-A0AAD0PW60-F1
#
_entry.id   AF-A0AAD0PW60-F1
#
_cell.length_a   1.000
_cell.length_b   1.000
_cell.length_c   1.000
_cell.angle_alpha   90.00
_cell.angle_beta   90.00
_cell.angle_gamma   90.00
#
_symmetry.space_group_name_H-M   'P 1'
#
loop_
_entity.id
_entity.type
_entity.pdbx_description
1 polymer ?
#
loop_
_entity_poly.entity_id
_entity_poly.type
_entity_poly.pdbx_seq_one_letter_code
_entity_poly.pdbx_strand_id
1 'polypeptide(L)'
;MSPKEGESDMAITKLESRIIALAEHSLRQLQGFTGKALSQQDEWDVDSAFLEATNMVQLALIADNGMTEEATAKLKALEPRIAEAMNSIKKEQSYLASLLKTSPTATTLH
;
A
#
# COMPACT_ATOMS: atom_id res chain seq x y z
N MET A 1 -21.45 -32.12 -29.04
CA MET A 1 -20.99 -31.33 -27.89
C MET A 1 -19.48 -31.37 -27.92
N SER A 2 -18.83 -30.27 -28.25
CA SER A 2 -17.38 -30.16 -28.23
C SER A 2 -17.02 -29.08 -27.22
N PRO A 3 -16.24 -29.37 -26.17
CA PRO A 3 -15.62 -28.31 -25.39
C PRO A 3 -14.59 -27.65 -26.31
N LYS A 4 -14.69 -26.33 -26.48
CA LYS A 4 -13.62 -25.56 -27.13
C LYS A 4 -12.44 -25.51 -26.17
N GLU A 5 -11.40 -26.25 -26.51
CA GLU A 5 -10.05 -26.01 -26.05
C GLU A 5 -9.68 -24.55 -26.36
N GLY A 6 -9.17 -23.80 -25.38
CA GLY A 6 -8.61 -22.47 -25.64
C GLY A 6 -8.73 -21.40 -24.56
N GLU A 7 -9.18 -21.69 -23.34
CA GLU A 7 -8.80 -20.85 -22.19
C GLU A 7 -7.36 -21.20 -21.83
N SER A 8 -6.42 -20.65 -22.60
CA SER A 8 -5.03 -20.58 -22.17
C SER A 8 -5.02 -19.73 -20.91
N ASP A 9 -4.98 -20.38 -19.76
CA ASP A 9 -4.59 -19.81 -18.48
C ASP A 9 -3.20 -19.20 -18.66
N MET A 10 -3.14 -17.96 -19.15
CA MET A 10 -1.88 -17.27 -19.40
C MET A 10 -1.25 -17.01 -18.04
N ALA A 11 -0.29 -17.83 -17.69
CA ALA A 11 0.49 -17.67 -16.48
C ALA A 11 1.08 -16.25 -16.41
N ILE A 12 1.05 -15.67 -15.22
CA ILE A 12 1.60 -14.33 -14.95
C ILE A 12 3.01 -14.21 -15.54
N THR A 13 3.25 -13.15 -16.31
CA THR A 13 4.54 -12.92 -16.94
C THR A 13 5.61 -12.51 -15.93
N LYS A 14 6.89 -12.58 -16.30
CA LYS A 14 7.99 -12.12 -15.43
C LYS A 14 7.88 -10.62 -15.09
N LEU A 15 7.37 -9.81 -16.01
CA LEU A 15 7.20 -8.38 -15.78
C LEU A 15 6.06 -8.12 -14.80
N GLU A 16 4.91 -8.78 -15.00
CA GLU A 16 3.76 -8.70 -14.08
C GLU A 16 4.13 -9.17 -12.67
N SER A 17 4.86 -10.28 -12.57
CA SER A 17 5.35 -10.79 -11.29
C SER A 17 6.22 -9.77 -10.56
N ARG A 18 7.07 -9.03 -11.29
CA ARG A 18 7.91 -7.97 -10.72
C ARG A 18 7.07 -6.77 -10.25
N ILE A 19 6.08 -6.35 -11.03
CA ILE A 19 5.19 -5.24 -10.65
C ILE A 19 4.43 -5.61 -9.37
N ILE A 20 3.86 -6.80 -9.30
CA ILE A 20 3.16 -7.31 -8.11
C ILE A 20 4.11 -7.36 -6.91
N ALA A 21 5.31 -7.93 -7.09
CA ALA A 21 6.28 -8.05 -6.00
C ALA A 21 6.74 -6.69 -5.46
N LEU A 22 6.91 -5.68 -6.32
CA LEU A 22 7.26 -4.32 -5.92
C LEU A 22 6.10 -3.64 -5.17
N ALA A 23 4.87 -3.72 -5.70
CA ALA A 23 3.70 -3.17 -5.02
C ALA A 23 3.47 -3.82 -3.64
N GLU A 24 3.67 -5.13 -3.52
CA GLU A 24 3.64 -5.84 -2.24
C GLU A 24 4.79 -5.44 -1.31
N HIS A 25 5.97 -5.17 -1.84
CA HIS A 25 7.11 -4.70 -1.04
C HIS A 25 6.82 -3.33 -0.45
N SER A 26 6.37 -2.37 -1.26
CA SER A 26 6.00 -1.03 -0.78
C SER A 26 4.83 -1.09 0.21
N LEU A 27 3.84 -1.98 0.01
CA LEU A 27 2.79 -2.25 1.00
C LEU A 27 3.37 -2.75 2.33
N ARG A 28 4.32 -3.71 2.31
CA ARG A 28 4.98 -4.19 3.54
C ARG A 28 5.76 -3.09 4.24
N GLN A 29 6.40 -2.19 3.49
CA GLN A 29 7.08 -1.02 4.06
C GLN A 29 6.09 -0.10 4.78
N LEU A 30 4.97 0.24 4.14
CA LEU A 30 3.88 1.02 4.76
C LEU A 30 3.39 0.37 6.06
N GLN A 31 3.11 -0.93 6.02
CA GLN A 31 2.69 -1.68 7.20
C GLN A 31 3.76 -1.69 8.31
N GLY A 32 5.04 -1.57 7.96
CA GLY A 32 6.15 -1.45 8.92
C GLY A 32 6.13 -0.17 9.76
N PHE A 33 5.40 0.86 9.33
CA PHE A 33 5.24 2.13 10.03
C PHE A 33 3.99 2.18 10.95
N THR A 34 3.07 1.22 10.81
CA THR A 34 1.93 1.10 11.72
C THR A 34 2.38 0.82 13.16
N GLY A 35 1.66 1.39 14.12
CA GLY A 35 1.88 1.24 15.56
C GLY A 35 3.06 2.04 16.12
N LYS A 36 3.71 2.89 15.31
CA LYS A 36 4.88 3.68 15.72
C LYS A 36 4.57 5.17 15.69
N ALA A 37 5.17 5.91 16.63
CA ALA A 37 5.27 7.36 16.50
C ALA A 37 6.28 7.66 15.38
N LEU A 38 5.84 8.40 14.36
CA LEU A 38 6.68 8.69 13.20
C LEU A 38 7.49 9.97 13.43
N SER A 39 8.77 9.92 13.07
CA SER A 39 9.56 11.13 12.89
C SER A 39 9.19 11.82 11.57
N GLN A 40 9.64 13.06 11.38
CA GLN A 40 9.46 13.76 10.11
C GLN A 40 10.09 13.02 8.92
N GLN A 41 11.17 12.26 9.15
CA GLN A 41 11.76 11.41 8.11
C GLN A 41 10.86 10.21 7.81
N ASP A 42 10.29 9.58 8.84
CA ASP A 42 9.38 8.45 8.65
C ASP A 42 8.09 8.88 7.94
N GLU A 43 7.58 10.09 8.18
CA GLU A 43 6.44 10.65 7.44
C GLU A 43 6.74 10.78 5.93
N TRP A 44 7.93 11.27 5.59
CA TRP A 44 8.41 11.32 4.20
C TRP A 44 8.54 9.93 3.58
N ASP A 45 9.08 8.97 4.32
CA ASP A 45 9.25 7.60 3.85
C ASP A 45 7.90 6.90 3.65
N VAL A 46 6.91 7.16 4.52
CA VAL A 46 5.52 6.69 4.36
C VAL A 46 4.87 7.26 3.12
N ASP A 47 4.95 8.59 2.92
CA ASP A 47 4.36 9.23 1.74
C ASP A 47 5.02 8.73 0.44
N SER A 48 6.35 8.53 0.45
CA SER A 48 7.09 7.98 -0.67
C SER A 48 6.67 6.55 -0.99
N ALA A 49 6.60 5.67 0.01
CA ALA A 49 6.18 4.28 -0.17
C ALA A 49 4.72 4.17 -0.62
N PHE A 50 3.84 5.05 -0.14
CA PHE A 50 2.43 5.12 -0.56
C PHE A 50 2.31 5.53 -2.03
N LEU A 51 3.04 6.58 -2.42
CA LEU A 51 3.05 7.06 -3.80
C LEU A 51 3.61 6.00 -4.75
N GLU A 52 4.71 5.32 -4.36
CA GLU A 52 5.31 4.25 -5.15
C GLU A 52 4.33 3.08 -5.36
N ALA A 53 3.73 2.57 -4.27
CA ALA A 53 2.78 1.47 -4.34
C ALA A 53 1.56 1.81 -5.20
N THR A 54 1.00 3.01 -5.01
CA THR A 54 -0.18 3.48 -5.74
C THR A 54 0.13 3.69 -7.21
N ASN A 55 1.25 4.34 -7.54
CA ASN A 55 1.65 4.57 -8.93
C ASN A 55 1.94 3.26 -9.66
N MET A 56 2.58 2.29 -9.02
CA MET A 56 2.84 0.99 -9.65
C MET A 56 1.54 0.25 -9.97
N VAL A 57 0.58 0.22 -9.04
CA VAL A 57 -0.73 -0.41 -9.26
C VAL A 57 -1.50 0.35 -10.34
N GLN A 58 -1.57 1.68 -10.26
CA GLN A 58 -2.33 2.49 -11.21
C GLN A 58 -1.72 2.47 -12.60
N LEU A 59 -0.40 2.60 -12.75
CA LEU A 59 0.25 2.51 -14.07
C LEU A 59 0.05 1.14 -14.69
N ALA A 60 0.13 0.07 -13.90
CA ALA A 60 -0.12 -1.28 -14.40
C ALA A 60 -1.57 -1.45 -14.86
N LEU A 61 -2.54 -0.91 -14.11
CA LEU A 61 -3.97 -1.01 -14.46
C LEU A 61 -4.41 -0.05 -15.59
N ILE A 62 -3.85 1.16 -15.65
CA ILE A 62 -4.12 2.15 -16.71
C ILE A 62 -3.50 1.72 -18.03
N ALA A 63 -2.38 1.00 -17.99
CA ALA A 63 -1.69 0.62 -19.21
C ALA A 63 -2.54 -0.25 -20.13
N ASP A 64 -3.60 -0.94 -19.67
CA ASP A 64 -4.55 -1.77 -20.45
C ASP A 64 -3.88 -2.57 -21.61
N ASN A 65 -2.64 -3.03 -21.39
CA ASN A 65 -1.70 -3.44 -22.45
C ASN A 65 -1.32 -4.92 -22.33
N GLY A 66 -2.31 -5.79 -22.14
CA GLY A 66 -2.07 -7.24 -22.18
C GLY A 66 -1.49 -7.81 -20.89
N MET A 67 -1.86 -7.24 -19.73
CA MET A 67 -1.69 -7.96 -18.47
C MET A 67 -2.63 -9.15 -18.41
N THR A 68 -2.16 -10.24 -17.83
CA THR A 68 -3.01 -11.40 -17.52
C THR A 68 -4.16 -11.03 -16.58
N GLU A 69 -5.30 -11.72 -16.70
CA GLU A 69 -6.45 -11.51 -15.80
C GLU A 69 -6.07 -11.74 -14.34
N GLU A 70 -5.21 -12.74 -14.09
CA GLU A 70 -4.70 -13.05 -12.75
C GLU A 70 -3.85 -11.90 -12.19
N ALA A 71 -2.94 -11.33 -12.97
CA ALA A 71 -2.13 -10.18 -12.54
C ALA A 71 -3.01 -8.95 -12.25
N THR A 72 -4.00 -8.71 -13.11
CA THR A 72 -4.98 -7.62 -12.95
C THR A 72 -5.78 -7.79 -11.66
N ALA A 73 -6.27 -9.00 -11.37
CA ALA A 73 -7.00 -9.30 -10.15
C ALA A 73 -6.15 -9.07 -8.89
N LYS A 74 -4.87 -9.51 -8.91
CA LYS A 74 -3.94 -9.29 -7.80
C LYS A 74 -3.66 -7.80 -7.56
N LEU A 75 -3.43 -7.02 -8.62
CA LEU A 75 -3.18 -5.58 -8.52
C LEU A 75 -4.41 -4.82 -8.01
N LYS A 76 -5.61 -5.15 -8.51
CA LYS A 76 -6.87 -4.59 -7.99
C LYS A 76 -7.10 -4.92 -6.51
N ALA A 77 -6.69 -6.10 -6.06
CA ALA A 77 -6.77 -6.48 -4.64
C ALA A 77 -5.74 -5.75 -3.77
N LEU A 78 -4.64 -5.24 -4.34
CA LEU A 78 -3.62 -4.48 -3.61
C LEU A 78 -4.03 -3.03 -3.38
N GLU A 79 -4.75 -2.40 -4.32
CA GLU A 79 -5.21 -1.00 -4.21
C GLU A 79 -5.92 -0.67 -2.88
N PRO A 80 -6.99 -1.38 -2.46
CA PRO A 80 -7.65 -1.10 -1.19
C PRO A 80 -6.75 -1.35 0.01
N ARG A 81 -5.86 -2.35 -0.06
CA ARG A 81 -4.93 -2.68 1.04
C ARG A 81 -3.89 -1.58 1.27
N ILE A 82 -3.40 -0.96 0.19
CA ILE A 82 -2.49 0.19 0.25
C ILE A 82 -3.21 1.40 0.86
N ALA A 83 -4.45 1.66 0.43
CA ALA A 83 -5.27 2.74 0.98
C ALA A 83 -5.59 2.54 2.48
N GLU A 84 -5.93 1.31 2.87
CA GLU A 84 -6.17 0.94 4.28
C GLU A 84 -4.91 1.14 5.14
N ALA A 85 -3.75 0.70 4.67
CA ALA A 85 -2.49 0.88 5.38
C ALA A 85 -2.21 2.38 5.63
N MET A 86 -2.34 3.21 4.60
CA MET A 86 -2.16 4.66 4.73
C MET A 86 -3.16 5.30 5.69
N ASN A 87 -4.43 4.88 5.62
CA ASN A 87 -5.46 5.38 6.52
C ASN A 87 -5.20 4.99 7.98
N SER A 88 -4.71 3.76 8.25
CA SER A 88 -4.34 3.33 9.60
C SER A 88 -3.23 4.21 10.16
N ILE A 89 -2.15 4.42 9.38
CA ILE A 89 -1.02 5.26 9.78
C ILE A 89 -1.51 6.69 10.10
N LYS A 90 -2.29 7.31 9.22
CA LYS A 90 -2.82 8.67 9.44
C LYS A 90 -3.69 8.77 10.69
N LYS A 91 -4.54 7.76 10.93
CA LYS A 91 -5.41 7.72 12.11
C LYS A 91 -4.59 7.59 13.39
N GLU A 92 -3.57 6.75 13.39
CA GLU A 92 -2.67 6.56 14.52
C GLU A 92 -1.84 7.81 14.80
N GLN A 93 -1.27 8.47 13.78
CA GLN A 93 -0.55 9.74 13.98
C GLN A 93 -1.48 10.84 14.53
N SER A 94 -2.71 10.91 14.01
CA SER A 94 -3.71 11.85 14.52
C SER A 94 -4.07 11.59 15.98
N TYR A 95 -4.16 10.31 16.37
CA TYR A 95 -4.41 9.89 17.75
C TYR A 95 -3.22 10.20 18.67
N LEU A 96 -1.99 9.89 18.26
CA LEU A 96 -0.78 10.21 19.02
C LEU A 96 -0.61 11.73 19.22
N ALA A 97 -0.86 12.51 18.16
CA ALA A 97 -0.84 13.97 18.23
C ALA A 97 -1.93 14.53 19.17
N SER A 98 -3.10 13.90 19.25
CA SER A 98 -4.16 14.33 20.19
C SER A 98 -3.81 14.00 21.64
N LEU A 99 -3.21 12.83 21.91
CA LEU A 99 -2.72 12.46 23.23
C LEU A 99 -1.71 13.48 23.77
N LEU A 100 -0.75 13.89 22.94
CA LEU A 100 0.25 14.90 23.30
C LEU A 100 -0.39 16.25 23.64
N LYS A 101 -1.47 16.64 22.96
CA LYS A 101 -2.21 17.90 23.23
C LYS A 101 -3.07 17.83 24.49
N THR A 102 -3.57 16.64 24.85
CA THR A 102 -4.41 16.43 26.04
C THR A 102 -3.62 16.13 27.30
N SER A 103 -2.30 15.96 27.21
CA SER A 103 -1.45 15.73 28.38
C SER A 103 -1.31 17.05 29.15
N PRO A 104 -1.90 17.19 30.35
CA PRO A 104 -1.70 18.39 31.14
C PRO A 104 -0.22 18.45 31.50
N THR A 105 0.43 19.58 31.22
CA THR A 105 1.74 19.94 31.76
C THR A 105 1.64 19.96 33.29
N ALA A 106 1.82 18.81 33.92
CA ALA A 106 2.00 18.69 35.35
C ALA A 106 3.46 19.03 35.66
N THR A 107 3.79 20.32 35.73
CA THR A 107 4.86 20.81 36.61
C THR A 107 4.50 22.22 37.07
N THR A 108 3.69 22.26 38.12
CA THR A 108 3.84 23.29 39.16
C THR A 108 4.81 22.70 40.18
N LEU A 109 5.93 23.37 40.48
CA LEU A 109 6.66 23.21 41.74
C LEU A 109 7.55 24.45 41.97
N HIS A 110 7.08 25.24 42.95
CA HIS A 110 7.70 26.34 43.72
C HIS A 110 8.02 27.68 43.04
#